data_AF-A0A358FXG9-F1
#
_entry.id   AF-A0A358FXG9-F1
#
_cell.length_a   1.000
_cell.length_b   1.000
_cell.length_c   1.000
_cell.angle_alpha   90.00
_cell.angle_beta   90.00
_cell.angle_gamma   90.00
#
_symmetry.space_group_name_H-M   'P 1'
#
loop_
_entity.id
_entity.type
_entity.pdbx_description
1 polymer ?
#
loop_
_entity_poly.entity_id
_entity_poly.type
_entity_poly.pdbx_seq_one_letter_code
_entity_poly.pdbx_strand_id
1 'polypeptide(L)' 'MEVWALEAYGSAYCLQELLTIKSDDVLGRIKVYEAIVKGDNIPEPGVPESFKVLMKEMQALCI' A
#
# COMPACT_ATOMS: atom_id res chain seq x y z
N MET A 1 -2.06 -16.97 -3.01
CA MET A 1 -1.07 -17.81 -2.27
C MET A 1 0.29 -17.11 -2.15
N GLU A 2 0.54 -16.10 -2.97
CA GLU A 2 1.77 -15.33 -3.12
C GLU A 2 2.07 -14.46 -1.90
N VAL A 3 1.03 -13.91 -1.27
CA VAL A 3 1.14 -13.15 0.00
C VAL A 3 1.69 -14.05 1.12
N TRP A 4 1.18 -15.27 1.26
CA TRP A 4 1.66 -16.22 2.26
C TRP A 4 3.13 -16.61 2.04
N ALA A 5 3.59 -16.65 0.79
CA ALA A 5 5.01 -16.85 0.53
C ALA A 5 5.84 -15.68 1.08
N LEU A 6 5.45 -14.43 0.79
CA LEU A 6 6.14 -13.24 1.30
C LEU A 6 6.14 -13.17 2.84
N GLU A 7 5.02 -13.54 3.46
CA GLU A 7 4.89 -13.63 4.92
C GLU A 7 5.80 -14.72 5.50
N ALA A 8 5.85 -15.91 4.90
CA ALA A 8 6.72 -17.00 5.35
C ALA A 8 8.21 -16.65 5.23
N TYR A 9 8.59 -15.86 4.22
CA TYR A 9 9.94 -15.33 4.08
C TYR A 9 10.26 -14.20 5.06
N GLY A 10 9.28 -13.67 5.81
CA GLY A 10 9.46 -12.51 6.68
C GLY A 10 9.68 -11.21 5.91
N SER A 11 9.27 -11.15 4.64
CA SER A 11 9.52 -10.02 3.74
C SER A 11 8.51 -8.88 3.93
N ALA A 12 8.46 -8.32 5.14
CA ALA A 12 7.47 -7.32 5.56
C ALA A 12 7.47 -6.06 4.69
N TYR A 13 8.64 -5.50 4.36
CA TYR A 13 8.75 -4.29 3.54
C TYR A 13 8.26 -4.50 2.11
N CYS A 14 8.63 -5.62 1.48
CA CYS A 14 8.17 -5.92 0.12
C CYS A 14 6.65 -6.15 0.09
N LEU A 15 6.10 -6.84 1.11
CA LEU A 15 4.66 -7.04 1.21
C LEU A 15 3.92 -5.72 1.42
N GLN A 16 4.43 -4.84 2.29
CA GLN A 16 3.87 -3.51 2.49
C GLN A 16 3.89 -2.70 1.18
N GLU A 17 5.03 -2.70 0.48
CA GLU A 17 5.20 -2.02 -0.80
C GLU A 17 4.18 -2.51 -1.85
N LEU A 18 3.98 -3.83 -1.92
CA LEU A 18 3.03 -4.48 -2.84
C LEU A 18 1.59 -4.06 -2.56
N LEU A 19 1.19 -3.99 -1.29
CA LEU A 19 -0.19 -3.72 -0.86
C LEU A 19 -0.54 -2.22 -0.80
N THR A 20 0.45 -1.33 -0.91
CA THR A 20 0.25 0.12 -0.78
C THR A 20 0.68 0.84 -2.06
N ILE A 21 1.95 1.23 -2.15
CA ILE A 21 2.48 2.07 -3.21
C ILE A 21 2.56 1.39 -4.58
N LYS A 22 2.36 0.07 -4.70
CA LYS A 22 2.20 -0.62 -5.99
C LYS A 22 0.74 -0.90 -6.38
N SER A 23 -0.21 -0.72 -5.48
CA SER A 23 -1.63 -1.02 -5.72
C SER A 23 -2.53 0.17 -5.41
N ASP A 24 -2.73 0.50 -4.13
CA ASP A 24 -3.90 1.23 -3.61
C ASP A 24 -3.56 2.55 -2.91
N ASP A 25 -2.29 2.94 -2.80
CA ASP A 25 -1.91 4.27 -2.31
C ASP A 25 -1.81 5.27 -3.47
N VAL A 26 -2.89 6.02 -3.71
CA VAL A 26 -3.00 6.96 -4.85
C VAL A 26 -1.97 8.08 -4.76
N LEU A 27 -1.78 8.67 -3.58
CA LEU A 27 -0.81 9.75 -3.38
C LEU A 27 0.62 9.20 -3.30
N GLY A 28 0.81 8.05 -2.66
CA GLY A 28 2.10 7.37 -2.55
C GLY A 28 2.67 7.02 -3.91
N ARG A 29 1.88 6.45 -4.83
CA ARG A 29 2.33 6.10 -6.19
C ARG A 29 2.98 7.26 -6.94
N ILE A 30 2.39 8.45 -6.86
CA ILE A 30 2.91 9.64 -7.56
C ILE A 30 4.25 10.06 -6.95
N LYS A 31 4.34 10.11 -5.62
CA LYS A 31 5.56 10.48 -4.91
C LYS A 31 6.68 9.46 -5.13
N VAL A 32 6.33 8.18 -5.19
CA VAL A 32 7.28 7.08 -5.45
C VAL A 32 7.80 7.18 -6.89
N TYR A 33 6.93 7.44 -7.86
CA TYR A 33 7.36 7.69 -9.23
C TYR A 33 8.33 8.88 -9.32
N GLU A 34 7.99 9.99 -8.67
CA GLU A 34 8.85 11.18 -8.61
C GLU A 34 10.20 10.88 -7.94
N ALA A 35 10.20 10.15 -6.83
CA ALA A 35 11.41 9.75 -6.12
C ALA A 35 12.31 8.85 -6.99
N ILE A 36 11.73 7.86 -7.69
CA ILE A 36 12.47 6.99 -8.61
C ILE A 36 13.11 7.79 -9.75
N VAL A 37 12.37 8.74 -10.33
CA VAL A 37 12.89 9.59 -11.43
C VAL A 37 14.02 10.50 -10.95
N LYS A 38 13.95 11.00 -9.71
CA LYS A 38 14.98 11.86 -9.10
C LYS A 38 16.16 11.09 -8.51
N GLY A 39 16.03 9.78 -8.30
CA GLY A 39 17.01 8.96 -7.59
C GLY A 39 16.98 9.18 -6.07
N ASP A 40 15.87 9.70 -5.54
CA ASP A 40 15.65 9.90 -4.11
C ASP A 40 15.13 8.62 -3.43
N ASN A 41 15.25 8.56 -2.11
CA ASN A 41 14.69 7.46 -1.32
C ASN A 41 13.17 7.42 -1.42
N ILE A 42 12.64 6.19 -1.48
CA ILE A 42 11.20 5.93 -1.55
C ILE A 42 10.55 6.43 -0.24
N PRO A 43 9.48 7.25 -0.31
CA PRO A 43 8.78 7.73 0.87
C PRO A 43 8.02 6.60 1.59
N GLU A 44 7.72 6.80 2.87
CA GLU A 44 6.93 5.84 3.65
C GLU A 44 5.52 5.68 3.08
N PRO A 45 5.01 4.43 2.96
CA PRO A 45 3.66 4.18 2.46
C PRO A 45 2.55 4.70 3.37
N GLY A 46 1.45 5.17 2.76
CA GLY A 46 0.24 5.59 3.46
C GLY A 46 -0.78 4.46 3.66
N VAL A 47 -2.00 4.86 4.03
CA VAL A 47 -3.15 3.96 4.17
C VAL A 47 -3.74 3.68 2.77
N PRO A 48 -3.94 2.42 2.38
CA PRO A 48 -4.50 2.07 1.08
C PRO A 48 -5.97 2.48 0.97
N GLU A 49 -6.39 2.91 -0.22
CA GLU A 49 -7.77 3.34 -0.48
C GLU A 49 -8.79 2.21 -0.26
N SER A 50 -8.42 0.96 -0.53
CA SER A 50 -9.27 -0.22 -0.27
C SER A 50 -9.69 -0.32 1.20
N PHE A 51 -8.82 0.06 2.14
CA PHE A 51 -9.17 0.12 3.56
C PHE A 51 -10.15 1.26 3.88
N LYS A 52 -10.01 2.40 3.20
CA LYS A 52 -10.96 3.51 3.36
C LYS A 52 -12.34 3.15 2.80
N VAL A 53 -12.39 2.42 1.68
CA VAL A 53 -13.63 1.88 1.12
C VAL A 53 -14.27 0.90 2.10
N LEU A 54 -13.51 -0.03 2.66
CA LEU A 54 -14.01 -0.96 3.69
C LEU A 54 -14.65 -0.21 4.87
N MET A 55 -14.00 0.85 5.38
CA MET A 55 -14.58 1.68 6.44
C MET A 55 -15.90 2.33 6.03
N LYS A 56 -16.02 2.78 4.77
CA LYS A 56 -17.27 3.37 4.26
C LYS A 56 -18.37 2.33 4.09
N GLU A 57 -18.03 1.11 3.69
CA GLU A 57 -18.98 0.00 3.60
C GLU A 57 -19.49 -0.42 4.98
N MET A 58 -18.62 -0.45 6.00
CA MET A 58 -19.03 -0.70 7.39
C MET A 58 -19.95 0.40 7.91
N GLN A 59 -19.59 1.68 7.69
CA GLN A 59 -20.41 2.83 8.08
C GLN A 59 -21.79 2.81 7.40
N ALA A 60 -21.89 2.34 6.15
CA ALA A 60 -23.15 2.21 5.44
C ALA A 60 -24.10 1.17 6.06
N LEU A 61 -23.56 0.19 6.80
CA LEU A 61 -24.31 -0.80 7.55
C LEU A 61 -24.67 -0.33 8.97
N CYS A 62 -24.37 0.92 9.33
CA CYS A 62 -24.49 1.47 10.68
C CYS A 62 -23.64 0.72 11.74
N ILE A 63 -22.50 0.15 11.31
CA ILE A 63 -21.45 -0.43 12.18
C ILE A 63 -20.34 0.60 12.33
#